data_AF-A0A127FAH2-F1
#
_entry.id   AF-A0A127FAH2-F1
#
_cell.length_a   1.000
_cell.length_b   1.000
_cell.length_c   1.000
_cell.angle_alpha   90.00
_cell.angle_beta   90.00
_cell.angle_gamma   90.00
#
_symmetry.space_group_name_H-M   'P 1'
#
loop_
_entity.id
_entity.type
_entity.pdbx_description
1 polymer ?
#
loop_
_entity_poly.entity_id
_entity_poly.type
_entity_poly.pdbx_seq_one_letter_code
_entity_poly.pdbx_strand_id
1 'polypeptide(L)'
;MFEILPNPSLETMALAARAILLAGAFWVFALAFARWRRADERQTRALQDRFEQAFSELRSLHETVSVMNARIEALGERTESQVRLAPATITSAQRGYDLAARLVRNGATAEELVASCGITRHEAELLARLHAAKTRESLASDAEMGHMNAKMSGPASAAAASRKRGSLLSVVS
;
A
#
# COMPACT_ATOMS: atom_id res chain seq x y z
N MET A 1 27.17 -105.68 -16.30
CA MET A 1 27.63 -104.31 -16.05
C MET A 1 26.37 -103.46 -15.93
N PHE A 2 25.77 -103.45 -14.73
CA PHE A 2 24.52 -102.72 -14.48
C PHE A 2 24.90 -101.38 -13.88
N GLU A 3 24.63 -100.31 -14.63
CA GLU A 3 24.75 -98.94 -14.16
C GLU A 3 23.83 -98.76 -12.95
N ILE A 4 24.43 -98.39 -11.83
CA ILE A 4 23.74 -97.99 -10.61
C ILE A 4 23.01 -96.70 -10.96
N LEU A 5 21.70 -96.79 -11.22
CA LEU A 5 20.87 -95.58 -11.25
C LEU A 5 21.01 -94.94 -9.86
N PRO A 6 21.54 -93.71 -9.76
CA PRO A 6 21.66 -93.04 -8.48
C PRO A 6 20.25 -92.75 -7.98
N ASN A 7 19.81 -93.46 -6.94
CA ASN A 7 18.57 -93.12 -6.22
C ASN A 7 18.75 -91.71 -5.66
N PRO A 8 17.94 -90.72 -6.09
CA PRO A 8 18.08 -89.37 -5.58
C PRO A 8 17.74 -89.38 -4.08
N SER A 9 18.71 -89.07 -3.25
CA SER A 9 18.50 -88.95 -1.81
C SER A 9 17.46 -87.85 -1.55
N LEU A 10 16.60 -88.05 -0.55
CA LEU A 10 15.55 -87.08 -0.16
C LEU A 10 16.13 -85.67 0.07
N GLU A 11 17.40 -85.58 0.48
CA GLU A 11 18.14 -84.33 0.62
C GLU A 11 18.32 -83.59 -0.71
N THR A 12 18.71 -84.28 -1.79
CA THR A 12 18.84 -83.67 -3.12
C THR A 12 17.51 -83.15 -3.64
N MET A 13 16.41 -83.88 -3.37
CA MET A 13 15.06 -83.45 -3.73
C MET A 13 14.61 -82.23 -2.93
N ALA A 14 14.90 -82.18 -1.62
CA ALA A 14 14.60 -81.01 -0.79
C ALA A 14 15.42 -79.77 -1.18
N LEU A 15 16.69 -79.96 -1.55
CA LEU A 15 17.57 -78.88 -2.01
C LEU A 15 17.13 -78.35 -3.37
N ALA A 16 16.77 -79.24 -4.31
CA ALA A 16 16.22 -78.88 -5.61
C ALA A 16 14.89 -78.12 -5.48
N ALA A 17 13.98 -78.60 -4.61
CA ALA A 17 12.70 -77.94 -4.36
C ALA A 17 12.90 -76.51 -3.82
N ARG A 18 13.81 -76.30 -2.87
CA ARG A 18 14.14 -74.95 -2.37
C ARG A 18 14.74 -74.05 -3.44
N ALA A 19 15.65 -74.59 -4.25
CA ALA A 19 16.25 -73.83 -5.35
C ALA A 19 15.19 -73.37 -6.36
N ILE A 20 14.24 -74.23 -6.72
CA ILE A 20 13.13 -73.90 -7.61
C ILE A 20 12.22 -72.83 -6.98
N LEU A 21 11.90 -72.97 -5.69
CA LEU A 21 11.08 -72.00 -4.96
C LEU A 21 11.73 -70.61 -4.94
N LEU A 22 13.04 -70.55 -4.67
CA LEU A 22 13.81 -69.31 -4.67
C LEU A 22 13.93 -68.71 -6.06
N ALA A 23 14.17 -69.52 -7.09
CA ALA A 23 14.21 -69.07 -8.48
C ALA A 23 12.85 -68.49 -8.91
N GLY A 24 11.74 -69.16 -8.54
CA GLY A 24 10.39 -68.68 -8.80
C GLY A 24 10.08 -67.37 -8.08
N ALA A 25 10.41 -67.27 -6.78
CA ALA A 25 10.24 -66.04 -6.01
C ALA A 25 11.08 -64.88 -6.57
N PHE A 26 12.33 -65.15 -6.95
CA PHE A 26 13.21 -64.17 -7.58
C PHE A 26 12.65 -63.71 -8.94
N TRP A 27 12.12 -64.63 -9.74
CA TRP A 27 11.51 -64.32 -11.04
C TRP A 27 10.28 -63.42 -10.88
N VAL A 28 9.38 -63.76 -9.95
CA VAL A 28 8.19 -62.94 -9.64
C VAL A 28 8.60 -61.56 -9.13
N PHE A 29 9.60 -61.49 -8.24
CA PHE A 29 10.11 -60.23 -7.72
C PHE A 29 10.73 -59.37 -8.83
N ALA A 30 11.53 -59.96 -9.73
CA ALA A 30 12.11 -59.27 -10.86
C ALA A 30 11.04 -58.72 -11.83
N LEU A 31 9.99 -59.49 -12.10
CA LEU A 31 8.85 -59.06 -12.90
C LEU A 31 8.05 -57.93 -12.24
N ALA A 32 7.76 -58.06 -10.95
CA ALA A 32 7.07 -57.04 -10.18
C ALA A 32 7.88 -55.74 -10.14
N PHE A 33 9.19 -55.85 -9.90
CA PHE A 33 10.11 -54.72 -9.90
C PHE A 33 10.21 -54.06 -11.28
N ALA A 34 10.31 -54.85 -12.36
CA ALA A 34 10.31 -54.31 -13.72
C ALA A 34 8.99 -53.61 -14.09
N ARG A 35 7.85 -54.16 -13.66
CA ARG A 35 6.53 -53.51 -13.84
C ARG A 35 6.43 -52.21 -13.05
N TRP A 36 6.89 -52.21 -11.80
CA TRP A 36 6.89 -51.02 -10.96
C TRP A 36 7.81 -49.94 -11.53
N ARG A 37 9.02 -50.30 -11.96
CA ARG A 37 9.96 -49.36 -12.58
C ARG A 37 9.39 -48.69 -13.84
N ARG A 38 8.64 -49.44 -14.67
CA ARG A 38 7.92 -48.89 -15.82
C ARG A 38 6.77 -47.96 -15.45
N ALA A 39 6.13 -48.18 -14.30
CA ALA A 39 5.09 -47.27 -13.79
C ALA A 39 5.71 -45.98 -13.22
N ASP A 40 6.85 -46.11 -12.56
CA ASP A 40 7.62 -45.00 -11.98
C ASP A 40 8.21 -44.07 -13.06
N GLU A 41 8.67 -44.65 -14.18
CA GLU A 41 9.08 -43.88 -15.37
C GLU A 41 7.94 -43.03 -15.96
N ARG A 42 6.68 -43.49 -15.84
CA ARG A 42 5.53 -42.70 -16.31
C ARG A 42 5.20 -41.58 -15.32
N GLN A 43 5.34 -41.82 -14.02
CA GLN A 43 5.12 -40.81 -12.99
C GLN A 43 6.19 -39.72 -13.05
N THR A 44 7.45 -40.09 -13.20
CA THR A 44 8.56 -39.14 -13.33
C THR A 44 8.42 -38.25 -14.57
N ARG A 45 8.01 -38.81 -15.72
CA ARG A 45 7.69 -38.00 -16.92
C ARG A 45 6.53 -37.04 -16.69
N ALA A 46 5.44 -37.51 -16.06
CA ALA A 46 4.30 -36.65 -15.74
C ALA A 46 4.66 -35.53 -14.74
N LEU A 47 5.59 -35.78 -13.82
CA LEU A 47 6.12 -34.73 -12.93
C LEU A 47 6.97 -33.72 -13.72
N GLN A 48 7.84 -34.19 -14.62
CA GLN A 48 8.66 -33.31 -15.46
C GLN A 48 7.79 -32.40 -16.34
N ASP A 49 6.75 -32.94 -16.97
CA ASP A 49 5.82 -32.15 -17.79
C ASP A 49 5.10 -31.07 -16.96
N ARG A 50 4.73 -31.39 -15.71
CA ARG A 50 4.12 -30.43 -14.77
C ARG A 50 5.11 -29.35 -14.35
N PHE A 51 6.37 -29.69 -14.12
CA PHE A 51 7.40 -28.70 -13.80
C PHE A 51 7.65 -27.76 -14.98
N GLU A 52 7.71 -28.28 -16.20
CA GLU A 52 7.90 -27.47 -17.41
C GLU A 52 6.73 -26.51 -17.62
N GLN A 53 5.49 -26.98 -17.43
CA GLN A 53 4.31 -26.11 -17.45
C GLN A 53 4.39 -25.01 -16.39
N ALA A 54 4.72 -25.36 -15.14
CA ALA A 54 4.86 -24.38 -14.06
C ALA A 54 5.95 -23.35 -14.38
N PHE A 55 7.11 -23.75 -14.93
CA PHE A 55 8.16 -22.83 -15.33
C PHE A 55 7.73 -21.92 -16.48
N SER A 56 6.95 -22.43 -17.43
CA SER A 56 6.41 -21.62 -18.54
C SER A 56 5.44 -20.55 -18.03
N GLU A 57 4.58 -20.89 -17.07
CA GLU A 57 3.65 -19.96 -16.41
C GLU A 57 4.42 -18.93 -15.57
N LEU A 58 5.41 -19.37 -14.80
CA LEU A 58 6.31 -18.47 -14.05
C LEU A 58 7.01 -17.47 -14.99
N ARG A 59 7.42 -17.91 -16.18
CA ARG A 59 8.10 -17.04 -17.14
C ARG A 59 7.15 -16.04 -17.79
N SER A 60 5.92 -16.44 -18.11
CA SER A 60 4.90 -15.52 -18.63
C SER A 60 4.43 -14.51 -17.56
N LEU A 61 4.32 -14.95 -16.30
CA LEU A 61 4.10 -14.08 -15.15
C LEU A 61 5.25 -13.09 -14.98
N HIS A 62 6.50 -13.54 -15.07
CA HIS A 62 7.65 -12.66 -14.96
C HIS A 62 7.71 -11.61 -16.08
N GLU A 63 7.37 -11.99 -17.31
CA GLU A 63 7.25 -11.05 -18.43
C GLU A 63 6.10 -10.06 -18.24
N THR A 64 4.97 -10.52 -17.71
CA THR A 64 3.83 -9.64 -17.37
C THR A 64 4.23 -8.66 -16.27
N VAL A 65 4.92 -9.14 -15.23
CA VAL A 65 5.40 -8.32 -14.11
C VAL A 65 6.44 -7.30 -14.57
N SER A 66 7.37 -7.67 -15.46
CA SER A 66 8.36 -6.73 -15.99
C SER A 66 7.72 -5.64 -16.84
N VAL A 67 6.73 -5.98 -17.68
CA VAL A 67 5.94 -5.01 -18.45
C VAL A 67 5.11 -4.10 -17.54
N MET A 68 4.51 -4.66 -16.48
CA MET A 68 3.78 -3.86 -15.49
C MET A 68 4.71 -2.93 -14.72
N ASN A 69 5.89 -3.40 -14.31
CA ASN A 69 6.87 -2.58 -13.61
C ASN A 69 7.36 -1.42 -14.50
N ALA A 70 7.66 -1.69 -15.79
CA ALA A 70 8.02 -0.64 -16.75
C ALA A 70 6.88 0.37 -16.97
N ARG A 71 5.61 -0.08 -16.96
CA ARG A 71 4.46 0.84 -17.01
C ARG A 71 4.32 1.67 -15.74
N ILE A 72 4.57 1.08 -14.57
CA ILE A 72 4.54 1.79 -13.28
C ILE A 72 5.65 2.83 -13.23
N GLU A 73 6.86 2.49 -13.69
CA GLU A 73 7.99 3.40 -13.76
C GLU A 73 7.73 4.56 -14.74
N ALA A 74 7.16 4.28 -15.91
CA ALA A 74 6.74 5.31 -16.85
C ALA A 74 5.61 6.21 -16.32
N LEU A 75 4.69 5.67 -15.51
CA LEU A 75 3.68 6.46 -14.82
C LEU A 75 4.31 7.31 -13.72
N GLY A 76 5.26 6.75 -12.96
CA GLY A 76 6.05 7.43 -11.94
C GLY A 76 6.79 8.63 -12.53
N GLU A 77 7.52 8.44 -13.62
CA GLU A 77 8.26 9.50 -14.32
C GLU A 77 7.32 10.57 -14.91
N ARG A 78 6.13 10.19 -15.39
CA ARG A 78 5.09 11.15 -15.79
C ARG A 78 4.57 11.96 -14.61
N THR A 79 4.32 11.34 -13.46
CA THR A 79 3.92 12.08 -12.25
C THR A 79 5.04 12.98 -11.72
N GLU A 80 6.30 12.53 -11.72
CA GLU A 80 7.43 13.35 -11.28
C GLU A 80 7.69 14.52 -12.24
N SER A 81 7.61 14.29 -13.55
CA SER A 81 7.72 15.35 -14.55
C SER A 81 6.53 16.31 -14.48
N GLN A 82 5.30 15.82 -14.25
CA GLN A 82 4.14 16.67 -14.04
C GLN A 82 4.27 17.48 -12.74
N VAL A 83 4.82 16.92 -11.66
CA VAL A 83 5.12 17.66 -10.42
C VAL A 83 6.23 18.70 -10.63
N ARG A 84 7.27 18.38 -11.41
CA ARG A 84 8.33 19.33 -11.79
C ARG A 84 7.86 20.44 -12.73
N LEU A 85 6.88 20.19 -13.61
CA LEU A 85 6.28 21.18 -14.51
C LEU A 85 5.03 21.88 -13.93
N ALA A 86 4.46 21.38 -12.82
CA ALA A 86 3.28 21.95 -12.16
C ALA A 86 3.54 22.95 -10.99
N PRO A 87 4.58 23.82 -11.00
CA PRO A 87 4.52 25.02 -10.15
C PRO A 87 3.40 25.99 -10.55
N ALA A 88 2.86 25.90 -11.78
CA ALA A 88 1.92 26.88 -12.32
C ALA A 88 0.44 26.60 -11.97
N THR A 89 0.02 25.35 -11.83
CA THR A 89 -1.39 25.01 -11.57
C THR A 89 -1.74 25.09 -10.09
N ILE A 90 -0.86 24.62 -9.19
CA ILE A 90 -1.06 24.72 -7.73
C ILE A 90 -1.13 26.18 -7.28
N THR A 91 -0.33 27.07 -7.88
CA THR A 91 -0.34 28.51 -7.56
C THR A 91 -1.59 29.24 -8.05
N SER A 92 -2.31 28.72 -9.04
CA SER A 92 -3.57 29.31 -9.51
C SER A 92 -4.75 28.94 -8.60
N ALA A 93 -4.84 27.66 -8.20
CA ALA A 93 -5.84 27.21 -7.24
C ALA A 93 -5.65 27.88 -5.87
N GLN A 94 -4.40 27.93 -5.37
CA GLN A 94 -4.08 28.57 -4.09
C GLN A 94 -4.44 30.06 -4.07
N ARG A 95 -4.22 30.79 -5.17
CA ARG A 95 -4.63 32.20 -5.29
C ARG A 95 -6.15 32.37 -5.26
N GLY A 96 -6.90 31.47 -5.89
CA GLY A 96 -8.37 31.45 -5.82
C GLY A 96 -8.88 31.22 -4.39
N TYR A 97 -8.23 30.31 -3.65
CA TYR A 97 -8.54 30.05 -2.24
C TYR A 97 -8.27 31.24 -1.31
N ASP A 98 -7.14 31.91 -1.48
CA ASP A 98 -6.80 33.08 -0.66
C ASP A 98 -7.77 34.26 -0.88
N LEU A 99 -8.23 34.45 -2.13
CA LEU A 99 -9.25 35.44 -2.49
C LEU A 99 -10.61 35.05 -1.89
N ALA A 100 -11.01 33.78 -2.04
CA ALA A 100 -12.26 33.26 -1.47
C ALA A 100 -12.31 33.43 0.05
N ALA A 101 -11.23 33.14 0.76
CA ALA A 101 -11.15 33.33 2.21
C ALA A 101 -11.29 34.81 2.63
N ARG A 102 -10.84 35.76 1.81
CA ARG A 102 -11.08 37.20 2.06
C ARG A 102 -12.53 37.60 1.81
N LEU A 103 -13.14 37.11 0.74
CA LEU A 103 -14.53 37.41 0.41
C LEU A 103 -15.51 36.82 1.44
N VAL A 104 -15.27 35.61 1.93
CA VAL A 104 -16.09 35.02 3.01
C VAL A 104 -15.98 35.82 4.30
N ARG A 105 -14.79 36.33 4.64
CA ARG A 105 -14.62 37.24 5.80
C ARG A 105 -15.40 38.54 5.64
N ASN A 106 -15.62 38.98 4.39
CA ASN A 106 -16.45 40.14 4.07
C ASN A 106 -17.94 39.80 3.89
N GLY A 107 -18.35 38.56 4.10
CA GLY A 107 -19.75 38.13 4.07
C GLY A 107 -20.29 37.69 2.69
N ALA A 108 -19.42 37.41 1.72
CA ALA A 108 -19.84 36.95 0.40
C ALA A 108 -20.52 35.56 0.43
N THR A 109 -21.47 35.35 -0.47
CA THR A 109 -22.25 34.10 -0.58
C THR A 109 -21.49 33.01 -1.35
N ALA A 110 -21.85 31.75 -1.16
CA ALA A 110 -21.17 30.62 -1.82
C ALA A 110 -21.22 30.72 -3.35
N GLU A 111 -22.33 31.22 -3.90
CA GLU A 111 -22.51 31.48 -5.34
C GLU A 111 -21.57 32.57 -5.86
N GLU A 112 -21.34 33.61 -5.06
CA GLU A 112 -20.45 34.72 -5.40
C GLU A 112 -18.97 34.28 -5.34
N LEU A 113 -18.62 33.39 -4.41
CA LEU A 113 -17.31 32.76 -4.33
C LEU A 113 -16.97 31.93 -5.58
N VAL A 114 -17.92 31.14 -6.06
CA VAL A 114 -17.74 30.34 -7.28
C VAL A 114 -17.51 31.25 -8.49
N ALA A 115 -18.29 32.33 -8.61
CA ALA A 115 -18.21 33.27 -9.73
C ALA A 115 -16.91 34.10 -9.72
N SER A 116 -16.42 34.51 -8.55
CA SER A 116 -15.28 35.44 -8.41
C SER A 116 -13.93 34.75 -8.24
N CYS A 117 -13.90 33.55 -7.62
CA CYS A 117 -12.67 32.86 -7.25
C CYS A 117 -12.40 31.61 -8.08
N GLY A 118 -13.34 31.18 -8.92
CA GLY A 118 -13.19 30.01 -9.79
C GLY A 118 -13.08 28.67 -9.04
N ILE A 119 -13.53 28.63 -7.78
CA ILE A 119 -13.55 27.42 -6.93
C ILE A 119 -14.84 26.64 -7.13
N THR A 120 -14.84 25.35 -6.80
CA THR A 120 -16.04 24.51 -6.96
C THR A 120 -17.11 24.88 -5.93
N ARG A 121 -18.39 24.64 -6.26
CA ARG A 121 -19.52 24.94 -5.36
C ARG A 121 -19.39 24.27 -4.00
N HIS A 122 -18.90 23.02 -3.99
CA HIS A 122 -18.70 22.27 -2.76
C HIS A 122 -17.60 22.87 -1.87
N GLU A 123 -16.50 23.35 -2.48
CA GLU A 123 -15.42 24.04 -1.76
C GLU A 123 -15.89 25.40 -1.20
N ALA A 124 -16.70 26.14 -1.95
CA ALA A 124 -17.26 27.41 -1.50
C ALA A 124 -18.18 27.26 -0.27
N GLU A 125 -19.04 26.23 -0.26
CA GLU A 125 -19.91 25.92 0.88
C GLU A 125 -19.12 25.53 2.14
N LEU A 126 -18.03 24.78 1.96
CA LEU A 126 -17.13 24.39 3.04
C LEU A 126 -16.40 25.59 3.65
N LEU A 127 -15.87 26.49 2.81
CA LEU A 127 -15.22 27.72 3.27
C LEU A 127 -16.18 28.64 4.01
N ALA A 128 -17.40 28.80 3.51
CA ALA A 128 -18.44 29.59 4.17
C ALA A 128 -18.75 29.05 5.58
N ARG A 129 -18.86 27.73 5.74
CA ARG A 129 -19.13 27.10 7.05
C ARG A 129 -17.96 27.20 8.02
N LEU A 130 -16.74 26.95 7.53
CA LEU A 130 -15.53 26.98 8.36
C LEU A 130 -15.25 28.39 8.90
N HIS A 131 -15.36 29.41 8.04
CA HIS A 131 -15.14 30.79 8.45
C HIS A 131 -16.33 31.37 9.23
N ALA A 132 -17.57 30.95 8.97
CA ALA A 132 -18.71 31.32 9.82
C ALA A 132 -18.57 30.77 11.26
N ALA A 133 -18.05 29.55 11.42
CA ALA A 133 -17.73 28.99 12.73
C ALA A 133 -16.62 29.79 13.43
N LYS A 134 -15.56 30.16 12.70
CA LYS A 134 -14.45 30.98 13.23
C LYS A 134 -14.89 32.40 13.63
N THR A 135 -15.74 33.06 12.84
CA THR A 135 -16.29 34.37 13.20
C THR A 135 -17.19 34.27 14.44
N ARG A 136 -17.93 33.17 14.60
CA ARG A 136 -18.74 32.93 15.79
C ARG A 136 -17.88 32.70 17.04
N GLU A 137 -16.77 32.00 16.90
CA GLU A 137 -15.80 31.79 17.98
C GLU A 137 -15.08 33.09 18.37
N SER A 138 -14.70 33.95 17.41
CA SER A 138 -14.12 35.26 17.72
C SER A 138 -15.11 36.21 18.40
N LEU A 139 -16.38 36.19 17.98
CA LEU A 139 -17.44 36.97 18.63
C LEU A 139 -17.72 36.47 20.06
N ALA A 140 -17.59 35.17 20.32
CA ALA A 140 -17.69 34.60 21.66
C ALA A 140 -16.51 35.01 22.55
N SER A 141 -15.27 35.00 22.02
CA SER A 141 -14.09 35.44 22.78
C SER A 141 -14.09 36.95 23.07
N ASP A 142 -14.62 37.77 22.15
CA ASP A 142 -14.75 39.21 22.35
C ASP A 142 -15.84 39.54 23.39
N ALA A 143 -16.94 38.78 23.42
CA ALA A 143 -17.97 38.90 24.44
C ALA A 143 -17.47 38.48 25.84
N GLU A 144 -16.61 37.45 25.91
CA GLU A 144 -16.01 36.97 27.16
C GLU A 144 -15.00 37.97 27.75
N MET A 145 -14.18 38.61 26.90
CA MET A 145 -13.31 39.72 27.31
C MET A 145 -14.09 40.97 27.75
N GLY A 146 -15.23 41.28 27.11
CA GLY A 146 -16.10 42.38 27.51
C GLY A 146 -16.71 42.19 28.90
N HIS A 147 -17.07 40.95 29.26
CA HIS A 147 -17.65 40.63 30.57
C HIS A 147 -16.62 40.67 31.71
N MET A 148 -15.36 40.31 31.44
CA MET A 148 -14.25 40.47 32.40
C MET A 148 -13.88 41.95 32.65
N ASN A 149 -13.91 42.80 31.61
CA ASN A 149 -13.60 44.22 31.73
C ASN A 149 -14.69 45.01 32.48
N ALA A 150 -15.96 44.66 32.26
CA ALA A 150 -17.09 45.28 32.96
C ALA A 150 -17.15 44.92 34.47
N LYS A 151 -16.61 43.76 34.86
CA LYS A 151 -16.55 43.34 36.28
C LYS A 151 -15.42 44.03 37.06
N MET A 152 -14.47 44.66 36.37
CA MET A 152 -13.29 45.30 36.99
C MET A 152 -13.37 46.83 37.05
N SER A 153 -14.45 47.44 36.54
CA SER A 153 -14.60 48.89 36.46
C SER A 153 -15.75 49.43 37.33
N GLY A 154 -15.43 49.67 38.61
CA GLY A 154 -16.13 50.63 39.47
C GLY A 154 -15.64 50.60 40.93
N PRO A 155 -15.50 51.75 41.62
CA PRO A 155 -14.95 53.03 41.17
C PRO A 155 -13.74 53.44 42.04
N ALA A 156 -12.66 53.93 41.43
CA ALA A 156 -11.62 54.69 42.14
C ALA A 156 -11.12 55.81 41.23
N SER A 157 -11.91 56.89 41.21
CA SER A 157 -11.49 58.20 40.77
C SER A 157 -10.49 58.78 41.77
N ALA A 158 -9.51 59.49 41.22
CA ALA A 158 -8.61 60.45 41.87
C ALA A 158 -7.43 59.88 42.66
N ALA A 159 -6.25 59.87 42.03
CA ALA A 159 -5.07 60.55 42.56
C ALA A 159 -3.89 60.48 41.58
N ALA A 160 -3.34 61.67 41.28
CA ALA A 160 -1.90 61.93 41.11
C ALA A 160 -1.13 61.21 39.97
N ALA A 161 -0.16 61.80 39.30
CA ALA A 161 0.36 63.14 39.21
C ALA A 161 1.42 63.10 38.09
N SER A 162 1.42 64.11 37.24
CA SER A 162 2.58 64.76 36.63
C SER A 162 3.95 64.06 36.70
N ARG A 163 4.52 63.70 35.54
CA ARG A 163 5.88 64.19 35.18
C ARG A 163 6.30 64.00 33.71
N LYS A 164 6.43 65.17 33.07
CA LYS A 164 7.48 65.65 32.13
C LYS A 164 7.98 64.78 30.96
N ARG A 165 7.60 65.26 29.77
CA ARG A 165 8.39 65.62 28.57
C ARG A 165 9.91 65.32 28.54
N GLY A 166 10.33 64.86 27.36
CA GLY A 166 11.69 64.82 26.82
C GLY A 166 12.09 63.39 26.47
N SER A 167 12.83 63.03 25.42
CA SER A 167 13.67 63.80 24.52
C SER A 167 14.42 62.77 23.65
N LEU A 168 14.43 62.95 22.31
CA LEU A 168 15.46 62.52 21.33
C LEU A 168 15.63 61.00 21.06
N LEU A 169 15.32 60.54 19.84
CA LEU A 169 16.27 60.32 18.72
C LEU A 169 17.33 59.23 18.97
N SER A 170 17.19 58.09 18.31
CA SER A 170 18.23 57.34 17.55
C SER A 170 17.52 56.14 16.90
N VAL A 171 17.43 56.01 15.57
CA VAL A 171 18.47 55.68 14.57
C VAL A 171 19.17 54.35 14.91
N VAL A 172 18.84 53.30 14.16
CA VAL A 172 19.65 52.13 13.75
C VAL A 172 18.79 51.45 12.67
N SER A 173 19.07 51.72 11.39
CA SER A 173 19.84 50.91 10.41
C SER A 173 18.95 49.98 9.61
#